data_AF-Q1CZE2-F1
#
_entry.id   AF-Q1CZE2-F1
#
_cell.length_a   1.000
_cell.length_b   1.000
_cell.length_c   1.000
_cell.angle_alpha   90.00
_cell.angle_beta   90.00
_cell.angle_gamma   90.00
#
_symmetry.space_group_name_H-M   'P 1'
#
loop_
_entity.id
_entity.type
_entity.pdbx_description
1 polymer ?
#
loop_
_entity_poly.entity_id
_entity_poly.type
_entity_poly.pdbx_seq_one_letter_code
_entity_poly.pdbx_strand_id
1 'polypeptide(L)'
;MSAPHSKPVECTRCGACCVAPDIAALDKPLGLRCPHLQEDNLCGVYEERPAICRDYQADEVCTLIEAPTLEERVEKYLSLFGLQAEARALREQGCASMRMARRLDTLRRPDGAKD
;
A
#
# COMPACT_ATOMS: atom_id res chain seq x y z
N MET A 1 -0.51 15.87 -20.09
CA MET A 1 -0.44 16.73 -18.90
C MET A 1 0.29 15.92 -17.84
N SER A 2 1.59 16.12 -17.69
CA SER A 2 2.43 15.36 -16.76
C SER A 2 2.39 16.05 -15.39
N ALA A 3 2.08 15.30 -14.33
CA ALA A 3 2.09 15.77 -12.94
C ALA A 3 3.44 16.39 -12.56
N PRO A 4 3.50 17.33 -11.58
CA PRO A 4 4.75 17.95 -11.16
C PRO A 4 5.73 16.86 -10.71
N HIS A 5 6.88 16.81 -11.36
CA HIS A 5 7.82 15.70 -11.26
C HIS A 5 8.46 15.71 -9.87
N SER A 6 8.05 14.79 -9.00
CA SER A 6 8.80 14.46 -7.81
C SER A 6 10.21 14.00 -8.25
N LYS A 7 11.25 14.49 -7.55
CA LYS A 7 12.64 14.21 -7.93
C LYS A 7 12.87 12.69 -7.88
N PRO A 8 13.36 12.06 -8.97
CA PRO A 8 13.64 10.63 -8.96
C PRO A 8 14.75 10.34 -7.94
N VAL A 9 14.55 9.27 -7.16
CA VAL A 9 15.56 8.78 -6.22
C VAL A 9 15.86 7.31 -6.52
N GLU A 10 17.01 6.83 -6.05
CA GLU A 10 17.37 5.43 -6.24
C GLU A 10 16.47 4.52 -5.38
N CYS A 11 15.88 3.50 -6.02
CA CYS A 11 15.05 2.53 -5.32
C CYS A 11 15.91 1.59 -4.47
N THR A 12 15.70 1.63 -3.15
CA THR A 12 16.40 0.77 -2.18
C THR A 12 15.83 -0.65 -2.08
N ARG A 13 14.85 -1.00 -2.91
CA ARG A 13 14.14 -2.31 -2.90
C ARG A 13 13.60 -2.68 -1.51
N CYS A 14 13.20 -1.68 -0.73
CA CYS A 14 12.81 -1.87 0.67
C CYS A 14 11.47 -2.57 0.90
N GLY A 15 10.65 -2.79 -0.14
CA GLY A 15 9.34 -3.45 -0.03
C GLY A 15 8.18 -2.56 0.44
N ALA A 16 8.42 -1.30 0.84
CA ALA A 16 7.38 -0.42 1.40
C ALA A 16 6.20 -0.21 0.42
N CYS A 17 6.47 0.01 -0.88
CA CYS A 17 5.44 0.14 -1.90
C CYS A 17 4.61 -1.14 -2.13
N CYS A 18 5.09 -2.30 -1.67
CA CYS A 18 4.38 -3.57 -1.73
C CYS A 18 3.51 -3.82 -0.49
N VAL A 19 3.66 -3.06 0.59
CA VAL A 19 2.90 -3.25 1.84
C VAL A 19 1.99 -2.05 2.13
N ALA A 20 2.51 -0.83 2.04
CA ALA A 20 1.84 0.34 2.56
C ALA A 20 0.59 0.79 1.76
N PRO A 21 0.67 1.06 0.45
CA PRO A 21 -0.51 1.51 -0.33
C PRO A 21 -1.48 0.35 -0.60
N ASP A 22 -2.76 0.60 -0.84
CA ASP A 22 -3.63 -0.37 -1.47
C ASP A 22 -3.29 -0.52 -2.97
N ILE A 23 -3.53 -1.70 -3.54
CA ILE A 23 -3.28 -1.95 -4.97
C ILE A 23 -4.47 -2.70 -5.55
N ALA A 24 -5.37 -1.95 -6.19
CA ALA A 24 -6.62 -2.48 -6.75
C ALA A 24 -6.38 -3.64 -7.74
N ALA A 25 -5.35 -3.53 -8.58
CA ALA A 25 -4.98 -4.57 -9.56
C ALA A 25 -4.58 -5.92 -8.91
N LEU A 26 -4.25 -5.90 -7.62
CA LEU A 26 -3.88 -7.09 -6.84
C LEU A 26 -4.94 -7.45 -5.78
N ASP A 27 -6.08 -6.76 -5.75
CA ASP A 27 -7.07 -6.81 -4.67
C ASP A 27 -6.42 -6.60 -3.27
N LYS A 28 -5.29 -5.89 -3.20
CA LYS A 28 -4.43 -5.78 -2.02
C LYS A 28 -4.87 -4.60 -1.14
N PRO A 29 -5.26 -4.82 0.13
CA PRO A 29 -5.64 -3.73 1.02
C PRO A 29 -4.48 -2.86 1.46
N LEU A 30 -4.84 -1.65 1.90
CA LEU A 30 -3.95 -0.68 2.53
C LEU A 30 -3.27 -1.31 3.76
N GLY A 31 -1.97 -1.10 3.88
CA GLY A 31 -1.19 -1.55 5.04
C GLY A 31 -1.04 -3.08 5.18
N LEU A 32 -1.48 -3.87 4.21
CA LEU A 32 -1.31 -5.32 4.18
C LEU A 32 -0.23 -5.74 3.16
N ARG A 33 0.50 -6.81 3.52
CA ARG A 33 1.58 -7.35 2.71
C ARG A 33 1.04 -7.88 1.38
N CYS A 34 1.67 -7.49 0.27
CA CYS A 34 1.40 -8.10 -1.03
C CYS A 34 1.67 -9.61 -0.99
N PRO A 35 0.77 -10.46 -1.53
CA PRO A 35 0.94 -11.92 -1.52
C PRO A 35 2.17 -12.38 -2.31
N HIS A 36 2.71 -11.54 -3.19
CA HIS A 36 3.90 -11.84 -3.99
C HIS A 36 5.19 -11.27 -3.40
N LEU A 37 5.15 -10.57 -2.27
CA LEU A 37 6.35 -10.01 -1.63
C LEU A 37 7.03 -11.08 -0.77
N GLN A 38 8.20 -11.53 -1.21
CA GLN A 38 9.02 -12.53 -0.54
C GLN A 38 9.74 -11.93 0.69
N GLU A 39 10.39 -12.79 1.48
CA GLU A 39 11.07 -12.40 2.73
C GLU A 39 12.26 -11.46 2.49
N ASP A 40 12.88 -11.54 1.31
CA ASP A 40 13.99 -10.67 0.87
C ASP A 40 13.52 -9.33 0.27
N ASN A 41 12.23 -9.02 0.38
CA ASN A 41 11.56 -7.86 -0.21
C ASN A 41 11.56 -7.80 -1.74
N LEU A 42 11.85 -8.91 -2.42
CA LEU A 42 11.70 -9.04 -3.86
C LEU A 42 10.32 -9.61 -4.23
N CYS A 43 9.93 -9.41 -5.48
CA CYS A 43 8.64 -9.86 -5.98
C CYS A 43 8.79 -11.24 -6.60
N GLY A 44 8.03 -12.22 -6.10
CA GLY A 44 8.05 -13.60 -6.62
C GLY A 44 7.41 -13.78 -8.00
N VAL A 45 6.72 -12.75 -8.51
CA VAL A 45 6.08 -12.75 -9.84
C VAL A 45 6.52 -11.54 -10.68
N TYR A 46 7.81 -11.20 -10.63
CA TYR A 46 8.35 -9.97 -11.22
C TYR A 46 7.93 -9.77 -12.69
N GLU A 47 7.98 -10.84 -13.50
CA GLU A 47 7.60 -10.82 -14.91
C GLU A 47 6.10 -10.62 -15.16
N GLU A 48 5.25 -10.91 -14.17
CA GLU A 48 3.79 -10.83 -14.25
C GLU A 48 3.23 -9.58 -13.52
N ARG A 49 4.11 -8.68 -13.06
CA ARG A 49 3.71 -7.44 -12.37
C ARG A 49 2.63 -6.68 -13.17
N PRO A 50 1.55 -6.23 -12.52
CA PRO A 50 0.59 -5.35 -13.17
C PRO A 50 1.23 -4.00 -13.51
N ALA A 51 0.65 -3.26 -14.46
CA ALA A 51 1.19 -1.99 -14.96
C ALA A 51 1.56 -1.02 -13.82
N ILE A 52 0.68 -0.85 -12.83
CA ILE A 52 0.93 0.02 -11.66
C ILE A 52 2.23 -0.31 -10.90
N CYS A 53 2.62 -1.59 -10.84
CA CYS A 53 3.86 -2.02 -10.19
C CYS A 53 5.09 -1.82 -11.09
N ARG A 54 4.93 -1.86 -12.42
CA ARG A 54 6.03 -1.61 -13.38
C ARG A 54 6.30 -0.13 -13.55
N ASP A 55 5.24 0.67 -13.53
CA ASP A 55 5.29 2.11 -13.73
C ASP A 55 5.73 2.85 -12.46
N TYR A 56 5.76 2.17 -11.31
CA TYR A 56 6.24 2.75 -10.05
C TYR A 56 7.70 3.21 -10.17
N GLN A 57 7.92 4.50 -9.96
CA GLN A 57 9.24 5.10 -9.87
C GLN A 57 9.47 5.59 -8.44
N ALA A 58 10.65 5.31 -7.90
CA ALA A 58 11.01 5.81 -6.59
C ALA A 58 11.19 7.33 -6.63
N ASP A 59 10.59 8.02 -5.67
CA ASP A 59 10.61 9.47 -5.58
C ASP A 59 10.83 9.94 -4.13
N GLU A 60 10.60 11.23 -3.87
CA GLU A 60 10.78 11.87 -2.56
C GLU A 60 10.06 11.14 -1.41
N VAL A 61 8.94 10.47 -1.66
CA VAL A 61 8.26 9.66 -0.64
C VAL A 61 9.18 8.58 -0.09
N CYS A 62 9.98 7.93 -0.95
CA CYS A 62 10.93 6.89 -0.55
C CYS A 62 12.00 7.42 0.43
N THR A 63 12.41 8.68 0.29
CA THR A 63 13.35 9.35 1.20
C THR A 63 12.66 9.72 2.52
N LEU A 64 11.46 10.29 2.47
CA LEU A 64 10.72 10.70 3.67
C LEU A 64 10.39 9.51 4.59
N ILE A 65 10.17 8.33 4.02
CA ILE A 65 9.84 7.13 4.79
C ILE A 65 11.07 6.29 5.18
N GLU A 66 12.29 6.74 4.87
CA GLU A 66 13.49 5.93 5.12
C GLU A 66 13.61 5.51 6.59
N ALA A 67 13.77 4.20 6.83
CA ALA A 67 13.93 3.61 8.15
C ALA A 67 14.70 2.27 8.07
N PRO A 68 15.23 1.77 9.20
CA PRO A 68 15.95 0.50 9.27
C PRO A 68 15.13 -0.73 8.85
N THR A 69 13.83 -0.76 9.18
CA THR A 69 12.96 -1.91 8.91
C THR A 69 11.86 -1.60 7.91
N LEU A 70 11.31 -2.65 7.28
CA LEU A 70 10.15 -2.51 6.40
C LEU A 70 8.93 -2.00 7.18
N GLU A 71 8.72 -2.52 8.38
CA GLU A 71 7.60 -2.19 9.25
C GLU A 71 7.60 -0.69 9.60
N GLU A 72 8.76 -0.14 9.97
CA GLU A 72 8.91 1.30 10.24
C GLU A 72 8.69 2.15 8.99
N ARG A 73 9.16 1.70 7.82
CA ARG A 73 8.91 2.40 6.54
C ARG A 73 7.42 2.44 6.21
N VAL A 74 6.71 1.34 6.44
CA VAL A 74 5.26 1.25 6.25
C VAL A 74 4.53 2.19 7.20
N GLU A 75 4.94 2.23 8.47
CA GLU A 75 4.34 3.14 9.46
C GLU A 75 4.57 4.61 9.08
N LYS A 76 5.79 4.98 8.64
CA LYS A 76 6.09 6.32 8.14
C LYS A 76 5.27 6.67 6.90
N TYR A 77 5.11 5.76 5.95
CA TYR A 77 4.26 5.96 4.78
C TYR A 77 2.82 6.24 5.20
N LEU A 78 2.25 5.38 6.05
CA LEU A 78 0.87 5.55 6.51
C LEU A 78 0.69 6.86 7.29
N SER A 79 1.68 7.26 8.08
CA SER A 79 1.67 8.55 8.78
C SER A 79 1.74 9.74 7.82
N LEU A 80 2.62 9.69 6.80
CA LEU A 80 2.78 10.74 5.80
C LEU A 80 1.47 11.05 5.05
N PHE A 81 0.65 10.02 4.79
CA PHE A 81 -0.63 10.16 4.10
C PHE A 81 -1.85 10.21 5.05
N GLY A 82 -1.66 10.16 6.38
CA GLY A 82 -2.76 10.18 7.36
C GLY A 82 -3.64 8.92 7.39
N LEU A 83 -3.09 7.76 7.01
CA LEU A 83 -3.80 6.50 6.76
C LEU A 83 -3.63 5.46 7.88
N GLN A 84 -2.98 5.79 9.00
CA GLN A 84 -2.66 4.86 10.08
C GLN A 84 -3.91 4.18 10.70
N ALA A 85 -4.97 4.96 10.93
CA ALA A 85 -6.21 4.46 11.54
C ALA A 85 -6.93 3.47 10.62
N GLU A 86 -7.01 3.78 9.32
CA GLU A 86 -7.63 2.90 8.33
C GLU A 86 -6.85 1.58 8.18
N ALA A 87 -5.53 1.66 8.01
CA ALA A 87 -4.68 0.47 7.93
C ALA A 87 -4.76 -0.41 9.19
N ARG A 88 -4.84 0.21 10.38
CA ARG A 88 -5.08 -0.51 11.65
C ARG A 88 -6.42 -1.24 11.64
N ALA A 89 -7.49 -0.54 11.28
CA ALA A 89 -8.82 -1.13 11.25
C ALA A 89 -8.90 -2.33 10.29
N LEU A 90 -8.24 -2.25 9.12
CA LEU A 90 -8.21 -3.36 8.16
C LEU A 90 -7.46 -4.58 8.70
N ARG A 91 -6.34 -4.38 9.40
CA ARG A 91 -5.58 -5.46 10.06
C ARG A 91 -6.39 -6.13 11.15
N GLU A 92 -7.05 -5.36 12.01
CA GLU A 92 -7.88 -5.89 13.12
C GLU A 92 -9.09 -6.68 12.61
N GLN A 93 -9.63 -6.31 11.44
CA GLN A 93 -10.73 -7.02 10.80
C GLN A 93 -10.32 -8.33 10.11
N GLY A 94 -9.02 -8.60 9.96
CA GLY A 94 -8.52 -9.79 9.27
C GLY A 94 -8.89 -9.84 7.77
N CYS A 95 -9.15 -8.70 7.14
CA CYS A 95 -9.47 -8.64 5.71
C CYS A 95 -8.25 -9.01 4.88
N ALA A 96 -8.34 -10.03 4.03
CA ALA A 96 -7.25 -10.40 3.12
C ALA A 96 -7.33 -9.68 1.76
N SER A 97 -8.41 -8.95 1.49
CA SER A 97 -8.68 -8.38 0.16
C SER A 97 -9.50 -7.09 0.18
N MET A 98 -9.36 -6.23 -0.84
CA MET A 98 -10.10 -4.97 -0.95
C MET A 98 -11.61 -5.21 -1.08
N ARG A 99 -12.00 -6.29 -1.77
CA ARG A 99 -13.40 -6.72 -1.83
C ARG A 99 -13.98 -7.03 -0.44
N MET A 100 -13.22 -7.72 0.41
CA MET A 100 -13.65 -8.00 1.78
C MET A 100 -13.75 -6.73 2.62
N ALA A 101 -12.75 -5.85 2.52
CA ALA A 101 -12.73 -4.56 3.20
C ALA A 101 -13.97 -3.71 2.87
N ARG A 102 -14.30 -3.56 1.58
CA ARG A 102 -15.48 -2.83 1.12
C ARG A 102 -16.78 -3.45 1.62
N ARG A 103 -16.87 -4.79 1.64
CA ARG A 103 -18.04 -5.50 2.16
C ARG A 103 -18.22 -5.23 3.66
N LEU A 104 -17.15 -5.28 4.45
CA LEU A 104 -17.23 -4.99 5.89
C LEU A 104 -17.60 -3.53 6.16
N ASP A 105 -17.06 -2.57 5.40
CA ASP A 105 -17.47 -1.17 5.50
C ASP A 105 -18.98 -1.00 5.19
N THR A 106 -19.45 -1.65 4.14
CA THR A 106 -20.88 -1.65 3.78
C THR A 106 -21.75 -2.26 4.89
N LEU A 107 -21.30 -3.34 5.54
CA LEU A 107 -22.02 -3.97 6.65
C LEU A 107 -22.00 -3.12 7.94
N ARG A 108 -21.01 -2.22 8.10
CA ARG A 108 -20.87 -1.34 9.28
C ARG A 108 -21.61 -0.02 9.12
N ARG A 109 -21.81 0.46 7.89
CA ARG A 109 -22.65 1.63 7.62
C ARG A 109 -24.11 1.21 7.82
N PRO A 110 -24.83 1.73 8.83
CA PRO A 110 -26.25 1.45 8.96
C PRO A 110 -26.96 1.97 7.71
N ASP A 111 -27.80 1.13 7.11
CA ASP A 111 -28.62 1.47 5.95
C ASP A 111 -29.34 2.82 6.17
N GLY A 112 -28.98 3.87 5.42
CA GLY A 112 -29.82 5.07 5.30
C GLY A 112 -29.22 6.47 5.53
N ALA A 113 -27.96 6.74 5.19
CA ALA A 113 -27.51 8.13 4.93
C ALA A 113 -27.46 8.36 3.41
N LYS A 114 -28.56 8.91 2.88
CA LYS A 114 -28.69 9.39 1.50
C LYS A 114 -28.62 10.92 1.58
N ASP A 115 -27.58 11.53 1.00
CA ASP A 115 -27.60 12.96 0.66
C ASP A 115 -28.37 13.16 -0.67
#